data_AF-A3MW36-F1
#
_entry.id   AF-A3MW36-F1
#
_cell.length_a   1.000
_cell.length_b   1.000
_cell.length_c   1.000
_cell.angle_alpha   90.00
_cell.angle_beta   90.00
_cell.angle_gamma   90.00
#
_symmetry.space_group_name_H-M   'P 1'
#
loop_
_entity.id
_entity.type
_entity.pdbx_description
1 polymer ?
#
loop_
_entity_poly.entity_id
_entity_poly.type
_entity_poly.pdbx_seq_one_letter_code
_entity_poly.pdbx_strand_id
1 'polypeptide(L)'
;MPPLSESALELVKFFLGEYPRPTSIYSAYRALPYPASTIYKSARALKSLRILREETGGYVATVKAAIVAAYHLDEAYLSYVEKFWGLGPRRGVYSYLLLLGAALRRLGFKLQEAYICDFYATPMYIIPFLSGGAAEAGRKLGLEPAVVEEALEVMREATALREVYVDGLRVLLLRAGGRHVVADVACSKFGKCGHASPLSCPRARRIITYIAGGGVKESI
;
A
#
# COMPACT_ATOMS: atom_id res chain seq x y z
N MET A 1 5.81 10.80 8.16
CA MET A 1 4.42 10.80 8.66
C MET A 1 4.12 12.20 9.22
N PRO A 2 2.90 12.77 9.18
CA PRO A 2 2.66 14.07 9.79
C PRO A 2 2.85 13.99 11.32
N PRO A 3 3.39 15.04 11.96
CA PRO A 3 3.40 15.13 13.42
C PRO A 3 1.96 15.25 13.92
N LEU A 4 1.62 14.48 14.95
CA LEU A 4 0.31 14.54 15.61
C LEU A 4 0.47 14.92 17.07
N SER A 5 -0.47 15.70 17.60
CA SER A 5 -0.55 15.96 19.03
C SER A 5 -0.93 14.69 19.78
N GLU A 6 -0.60 14.65 21.07
CA GLU A 6 -1.01 13.56 21.98
C GLU A 6 -2.53 13.33 21.94
N SER A 7 -3.31 14.41 22.01
CA SER A 7 -4.77 14.35 21.89
C SER A 7 -5.28 13.80 20.57
N ALA A 8 -4.54 13.98 19.47
CA ALA A 8 -4.89 13.42 18.17
C ALA A 8 -4.53 11.93 18.11
N LEU A 9 -3.43 11.51 18.73
CA LEU A 9 -3.06 10.09 18.85
C LEU A 9 -4.07 9.32 19.73
N GLU A 10 -4.47 9.87 20.88
CA GLU A 10 -5.52 9.28 21.71
C GLU A 10 -6.86 9.18 20.98
N LEU A 11 -7.19 10.19 20.17
CA LEU A 11 -8.39 10.14 19.32
C LEU A 11 -8.28 9.06 18.23
N VAL A 12 -7.10 8.88 17.63
CA VAL A 12 -6.83 7.77 16.69
C VAL A 12 -7.03 6.40 17.37
N LYS A 13 -6.48 6.20 18.57
CA LYS A 13 -6.67 4.98 19.36
C LYS A 13 -8.15 4.71 19.62
N PHE A 14 -8.87 5.73 20.08
CA PHE A 14 -10.31 5.64 20.35
C PHE A 14 -11.09 5.16 19.11
N PHE A 15 -10.91 5.80 17.95
CA PHE A 15 -11.63 5.43 16.73
C PHE A 15 -11.20 4.08 16.14
N LEU A 16 -9.95 3.66 16.34
CA LEU A 16 -9.51 2.31 15.96
C LEU A 16 -10.20 1.25 16.81
N GLY A 17 -10.32 1.47 18.13
CA GLY A 17 -11.03 0.57 19.03
C GLY A 17 -12.52 0.39 18.70
N GLU A 18 -13.16 1.44 18.15
CA GLU A 18 -14.56 1.38 17.72
C GLU A 18 -14.75 0.77 16.31
N TYR A 19 -13.69 0.61 15.51
CA TYR A 19 -13.81 0.15 14.13
C TYR A 19 -14.42 -1.28 14.01
N PRO A 20 -15.44 -1.50 13.14
CA PRO A 20 -15.88 -0.64 12.03
C PRO A 20 -17.07 0.27 12.32
N ARG A 21 -17.46 0.44 13.59
CA ARG A 21 -18.64 1.22 13.97
C ARG A 21 -18.39 2.73 13.78
N PRO A 22 -19.30 3.46 13.11
CA PRO A 22 -19.31 4.92 13.14
C PRO A 22 -19.57 5.43 14.55
N THR A 23 -18.72 6.35 15.01
CA THR A 23 -18.80 6.91 16.37
C THR A 23 -18.78 8.44 16.32
N SER A 24 -19.58 9.09 17.16
CA SER A 24 -19.63 10.55 17.20
C SER A 24 -18.40 11.17 17.87
N ILE A 25 -18.03 12.40 17.49
CA ILE A 25 -16.96 13.16 18.19
C ILE A 25 -17.35 13.40 19.66
N TYR A 26 -18.65 13.57 19.93
CA TYR A 26 -19.14 13.75 21.30
C TYR A 26 -18.85 12.51 22.18
N SER A 27 -19.01 11.30 21.64
CA SER A 27 -18.68 10.06 22.34
C SER A 27 -17.19 10.01 22.70
N ALA A 28 -16.31 10.40 21.77
CA ALA A 28 -14.88 10.50 22.03
C ALA A 28 -14.55 11.54 23.12
N TYR A 29 -15.21 12.70 23.08
CA TYR A 29 -15.07 13.73 24.11
C TYR A 29 -15.47 13.22 25.50
N ARG A 30 -16.53 12.40 25.60
CA ARG A 30 -16.96 11.83 26.88
C ARG A 30 -16.00 10.77 27.43
N ALA A 31 -15.21 10.15 26.56
CA ALA A 31 -14.30 9.05 26.92
C ALA A 31 -12.87 9.51 27.19
N LEU A 32 -12.42 10.63 26.60
CA LEU A 32 -11.04 11.08 26.65
C LEU A 32 -10.86 12.26 27.61
N PRO A 33 -9.71 12.37 28.32
CA PRO A 33 -9.47 13.39 29.33
C PRO A 33 -9.06 14.75 28.75
N TYR A 34 -9.66 15.17 27.63
CA TYR A 34 -9.35 16.43 26.97
C TYR A 34 -10.57 17.35 26.85
N PRO A 35 -10.38 18.69 26.86
CA PRO A 35 -11.47 19.62 26.61
C PRO A 35 -12.15 19.38 25.26
N ALA A 36 -13.47 19.63 25.20
CA ALA A 36 -14.24 19.48 23.96
C ALA A 36 -13.58 20.21 22.78
N SER A 37 -13.15 21.47 22.98
CA SER A 37 -12.50 22.26 21.94
C SER A 37 -11.25 21.60 21.35
N THR A 38 -10.46 20.90 22.19
CA THR A 38 -9.29 20.13 21.76
C THR A 38 -9.72 18.91 20.94
N ILE A 39 -10.70 18.14 21.42
CA ILE A 39 -11.20 16.94 20.73
C ILE A 39 -11.76 17.30 19.34
N TYR A 40 -12.60 18.33 19.24
CA TYR A 40 -13.16 18.77 17.95
C TYR A 40 -12.09 19.31 17.00
N LYS A 41 -11.08 20.05 17.50
CA LYS A 41 -9.94 20.50 16.68
C LYS A 41 -9.11 19.32 16.16
N SER A 42 -8.78 18.37 17.03
CA SER A 42 -8.05 17.15 16.64
C SER A 42 -8.84 16.33 15.63
N ALA A 43 -10.15 16.12 15.84
CA ALA A 43 -11.01 15.41 14.90
C ALA A 43 -11.02 16.07 13.52
N ARG A 44 -11.13 17.40 13.46
CA ARG A 44 -11.07 18.16 12.21
C ARG A 44 -9.73 17.99 11.49
N ALA A 45 -8.61 18.02 12.23
CA ALA A 45 -7.28 17.79 11.66
C ALA A 45 -7.11 16.35 11.16
N LEU A 46 -7.58 15.35 11.89
CA LEU A 46 -7.53 13.96 11.44
C LEU A 46 -8.41 13.71 10.20
N LYS A 47 -9.57 14.37 10.11
CA LYS A 47 -10.43 14.35 8.92
C LYS A 47 -9.71 14.95 7.71
N SER A 48 -9.05 16.10 7.85
CA SER A 48 -8.33 16.73 6.72
C SER A 48 -7.17 15.89 6.21
N LEU A 49 -6.52 15.14 7.11
CA LEU A 49 -5.48 14.16 6.78
C LEU A 49 -6.04 12.82 6.24
N ARG A 50 -7.36 12.68 6.15
CA ARG A 50 -8.07 11.44 5.79
C ARG A 50 -7.71 10.25 6.69
N ILE A 51 -7.36 10.53 7.94
CA ILE A 51 -7.13 9.53 8.98
C ILE A 51 -8.48 9.04 9.51
N LEU A 52 -9.43 9.96 9.67
CA LEU A 52 -10.85 9.67 9.92
C LEU A 52 -11.67 9.93 8.65
N ARG A 53 -12.71 9.13 8.44
CA ARG A 53 -13.71 9.31 7.40
C ARG A 53 -15.07 9.58 8.05
N GLU A 54 -15.82 10.50 7.48
CA GLU A 54 -17.19 10.79 7.92
C GLU A 54 -18.15 9.78 7.29
N GLU A 55 -19.08 9.27 8.10
CA GLU A 55 -20.08 8.28 7.74
C GLU A 55 -21.42 8.66 8.40
N THR A 56 -22.51 8.04 7.94
CA THR A 56 -23.80 8.16 8.65
C THR A 56 -23.64 7.69 10.09
N GLY A 57 -23.90 8.58 11.05
CA GLY A 57 -23.76 8.31 12.49
C GLY A 57 -22.45 8.76 13.12
N GLY A 58 -21.48 9.28 12.36
CA GLY A 58 -20.28 9.90 12.92
C GLY A 58 -19.03 9.71 12.07
N TYR A 59 -17.94 9.28 12.71
CA TYR A 59 -16.64 9.09 12.09
C TYR A 59 -16.16 7.66 12.29
N VAL A 60 -15.43 7.16 11.29
CA VAL A 60 -14.79 5.83 11.28
C VAL A 60 -13.29 6.01 11.03
N ALA A 61 -12.47 5.23 11.75
CA ALA A 61 -11.04 5.15 11.47
C ALA A 61 -10.78 4.58 10.06
N THR A 62 -9.74 5.05 9.39
CA THR A 62 -9.28 4.49 8.11
C THR A 62 -8.02 3.65 8.30
N VAL A 63 -7.58 2.95 7.26
CA VAL A 63 -6.26 2.29 7.26
C VAL A 63 -5.11 3.28 7.55
N LYS A 64 -5.25 4.55 7.19
CA LYS A 64 -4.25 5.59 7.52
C LYS A 64 -4.18 5.81 9.02
N ALA A 65 -5.28 5.67 9.75
CA ALA A 65 -5.27 5.71 11.21
C ALA A 65 -4.44 4.56 11.80
N ALA A 66 -4.62 3.35 11.28
CA ALA A 66 -3.84 2.19 11.70
C ALA A 66 -2.35 2.35 11.40
N ILE A 67 -2.00 2.82 10.21
CA ILE A 67 -0.60 3.08 9.82
C ILE A 67 0.03 4.16 10.71
N VAL A 68 -0.70 5.24 10.99
CA VAL A 68 -0.27 6.33 11.87
C VAL A 68 -0.08 5.83 13.30
N ALA A 69 -1.00 5.01 13.81
CA ALA A 69 -0.89 4.40 15.13
C ALA A 69 0.31 3.46 15.21
N ALA A 70 0.52 2.61 14.19
CA ALA A 70 1.68 1.73 14.11
C ALA A 70 3.00 2.51 14.11
N TYR A 71 3.04 3.65 13.43
CA TYR A 71 4.24 4.49 13.35
C TYR A 71 4.55 5.27 14.64
N HIS A 72 3.53 5.87 15.27
CA HIS A 72 3.72 6.78 16.40
C HIS A 72 3.59 6.11 17.78
N LEU A 73 2.96 4.93 17.85
CA LEU A 73 2.63 4.29 19.11
C LEU A 73 3.35 2.95 19.24
N ASP A 74 2.89 1.93 18.53
CA ASP A 74 3.39 0.57 18.66
C ASP A 74 3.01 -0.31 17.46
N GLU A 75 3.84 -1.30 17.14
CA GLU A 75 3.65 -2.20 16.00
C GLU A 75 2.40 -3.08 16.12
N ALA A 76 1.83 -3.29 17.32
CA ALA A 76 0.58 -4.05 17.49
C ALA A 76 -0.60 -3.48 16.67
N TYR A 77 -0.56 -2.19 16.32
CA TYR A 77 -1.57 -1.56 15.47
C TYR A 77 -1.50 -1.99 13.99
N LEU A 78 -0.46 -2.71 13.56
CA LEU A 78 -0.42 -3.34 12.23
C LEU A 78 -1.57 -4.33 12.02
N SER A 79 -2.05 -4.97 13.08
CA SER A 79 -3.23 -5.84 13.04
C SER A 79 -4.48 -5.13 12.53
N TYR A 80 -4.62 -3.82 12.77
CA TYR A 80 -5.70 -3.04 12.19
C TYR A 80 -5.50 -2.83 10.69
N VAL A 81 -4.26 -2.65 10.21
CA VAL A 81 -3.97 -2.52 8.76
C VAL A 81 -4.41 -3.79 8.03
N GLU A 82 -4.06 -4.95 8.57
CA GLU A 82 -4.51 -6.25 8.06
C GLU A 82 -6.04 -6.36 8.03
N LYS A 83 -6.71 -5.94 9.12
CA LYS A 83 -8.16 -5.93 9.23
C LYS A 83 -8.81 -4.99 8.19
N PHE A 84 -8.27 -3.79 7.99
CA PHE A 84 -8.77 -2.83 7.01
C PHE A 84 -8.65 -3.34 5.58
N TRP A 85 -7.53 -3.99 5.27
CA TRP A 85 -7.25 -4.52 3.94
C TRP A 85 -7.79 -5.93 3.71
N GLY A 86 -8.44 -6.54 4.70
CA GLY A 86 -9.00 -7.88 4.59
C GLY A 86 -7.94 -8.96 4.36
N LEU A 87 -6.70 -8.73 4.80
CA LEU A 87 -5.58 -9.62 4.51
C LEU A 87 -5.52 -10.85 5.42
N GLY A 88 -6.19 -10.81 6.57
CA GLY A 88 -5.91 -11.73 7.68
C GLY A 88 -4.50 -11.47 8.27
N PRO A 89 -4.10 -12.21 9.32
CA PRO A 89 -2.75 -12.09 9.88
C PRO A 89 -1.74 -12.58 8.84
N ARG A 90 -0.95 -11.65 8.29
CA ARG A 90 0.06 -11.95 7.27
C ARG A 90 1.43 -11.48 7.74
N ARG A 91 2.42 -12.37 7.66
CA ARG A 91 3.82 -11.98 7.80
C ARG A 91 4.17 -10.98 6.68
N GLY A 92 5.04 -10.02 6.99
CA GLY A 92 5.53 -9.08 6.00
C GLY A 92 4.65 -7.87 5.71
N VAL A 93 3.51 -7.67 6.39
CA VAL A 93 2.69 -6.45 6.20
C VAL A 93 3.48 -5.18 6.53
N TYR A 94 4.35 -5.25 7.53
CA TYR A 94 5.28 -4.15 7.83
C TYR A 94 6.23 -3.87 6.65
N SER A 95 6.87 -4.91 6.11
CA SER A 95 7.74 -4.81 4.93
C SER A 95 6.98 -4.27 3.71
N TYR A 96 5.73 -4.67 3.52
CA TYR A 96 4.84 -4.11 2.49
C TYR A 96 4.60 -2.61 2.69
N LEU A 97 4.33 -2.17 3.92
CA LEU A 97 4.15 -0.76 4.24
C LEU A 97 5.43 0.05 4.04
N LEU A 98 6.61 -0.51 4.35
CA LEU A 98 7.89 0.13 4.06
C LEU A 98 8.08 0.32 2.55
N LEU A 99 7.82 -0.72 1.77
CA LEU A 99 7.90 -0.66 0.30
C LEU A 99 6.93 0.36 -0.28
N LEU A 100 5.66 0.31 0.14
CA LEU A 100 4.62 1.26 -0.28
C LEU A 100 4.98 2.70 0.12
N GLY A 101 5.44 2.90 1.34
CA GLY A 101 5.83 4.22 1.85
C GLY A 101 7.01 4.82 1.09
N ALA A 102 8.03 4.02 0.79
CA ALA A 102 9.17 4.44 -0.02
C ALA A 102 8.75 4.79 -1.46
N ALA A 103 7.88 3.97 -2.06
CA ALA A 103 7.35 4.21 -3.39
C ALA A 103 6.52 5.50 -3.47
N LEU A 104 5.60 5.71 -2.52
CA LEU A 104 4.81 6.94 -2.43
C LEU A 104 5.69 8.18 -2.26
N ARG A 105 6.71 8.10 -1.40
CA ARG A 105 7.68 9.18 -1.20
C ARG A 105 8.43 9.50 -2.49
N ARG A 106 8.86 8.46 -3.22
CA ARG A 106 9.60 8.63 -4.48
C ARG A 106 8.74 9.25 -5.59
N LEU A 107 7.45 8.95 -5.59
CA LEU A 107 6.45 9.53 -6.50
C LEU A 107 5.95 10.93 -6.06
N GLY A 108 6.39 11.42 -4.89
CA GLY A 108 6.01 12.76 -4.39
C GLY A 108 4.61 12.83 -3.76
N PHE A 109 3.98 11.71 -3.46
CA PHE A 109 2.66 11.69 -2.81
C PHE A 109 2.78 12.06 -1.33
N LYS A 110 1.87 12.93 -0.86
CA LYS A 110 1.59 13.08 0.56
C LYS A 110 0.64 11.99 1.03
N LEU A 111 0.67 11.68 2.33
CA LEU A 111 -0.22 10.68 2.94
C LEU A 111 -1.69 10.92 2.59
N GLN A 112 -2.16 12.17 2.64
CA GLN A 112 -3.54 12.54 2.33
C GLN A 112 -3.94 12.30 0.86
N GLU A 113 -2.99 12.39 -0.06
CA GLU A 113 -3.19 12.25 -1.51
C GLU A 113 -3.20 10.78 -1.93
N ALA A 114 -2.43 9.93 -1.25
CA ALA A 114 -2.31 8.52 -1.57
C ALA A 114 -3.65 7.78 -1.35
N TYR A 115 -4.13 7.07 -2.38
CA TYR A 115 -5.31 6.22 -2.32
C TYR A 115 -4.90 4.82 -1.87
N ILE A 116 -4.76 4.66 -0.56
CA ILE A 116 -4.28 3.40 0.05
C ILE A 116 -5.36 2.68 0.87
N CYS A 117 -6.60 3.16 0.83
CA CYS A 117 -7.72 2.57 1.56
C CYS A 117 -8.06 1.16 1.07
N ASP A 118 -7.80 0.90 -0.21
CA ASP A 118 -7.95 -0.41 -0.83
C ASP A 118 -6.56 -0.98 -1.13
N PHE A 119 -6.26 -2.14 -0.54
CA PHE A 119 -5.01 -2.85 -0.78
C PHE A 119 -4.82 -3.24 -2.25
N TYR A 120 -5.89 -3.54 -2.99
CA TYR A 120 -5.75 -3.92 -4.39
C TYR A 120 -5.31 -2.76 -5.28
N ALA A 121 -5.51 -1.52 -4.81
CA ALA A 121 -5.05 -0.33 -5.49
C ALA A 121 -3.57 0.00 -5.17
N THR A 122 -3.08 -0.33 -3.98
CA THR A 122 -1.72 0.07 -3.55
C THR A 122 -0.55 -0.45 -4.40
N PRO A 123 -0.62 -1.63 -5.05
CA PRO A 123 0.40 -2.08 -6.00
C PRO A 123 0.75 -1.06 -7.10
N MET A 124 -0.21 -0.23 -7.52
CA MET A 124 0.01 0.76 -8.59
C MET A 124 1.14 1.73 -8.27
N TYR A 125 1.39 2.01 -6.99
CA TYR A 125 2.46 2.89 -6.54
C TYR A 125 3.82 2.21 -6.56
N ILE A 126 3.85 0.88 -6.38
CA ILE A 126 5.08 0.08 -6.22
C ILE A 126 5.60 -0.39 -7.59
N ILE A 127 4.69 -0.81 -8.47
CA ILE A 127 4.96 -1.35 -9.81
C ILE A 127 6.05 -0.59 -10.60
N PRO A 128 6.05 0.76 -10.67
CA PRO A 128 7.05 1.51 -11.43
C PRO A 128 8.50 1.26 -11.00
N PHE A 129 8.71 0.77 -9.77
CA PHE A 129 10.03 0.55 -9.20
C PHE A 129 10.51 -0.90 -9.33
N LEU A 130 9.61 -1.83 -9.67
CA LEU A 130 9.92 -3.26 -9.73
C LEU A 130 10.74 -3.66 -10.96
N SER A 131 10.85 -2.79 -11.97
CA SER A 131 11.72 -3.00 -13.13
C SER A 131 13.14 -3.33 -12.71
N GLY A 132 13.56 -4.56 -12.97
CA GLY A 132 14.87 -5.11 -12.57
C GLY A 132 14.86 -6.01 -11.33
N GLY A 133 13.67 -6.34 -10.81
CA GLY A 133 13.50 -7.22 -9.65
C GLY A 133 13.77 -6.54 -8.30
N ALA A 134 13.73 -7.34 -7.23
CA ALA A 134 13.76 -6.85 -5.85
C ALA A 134 15.05 -6.08 -5.51
N ALA A 135 16.20 -6.53 -5.98
CA ALA A 135 17.48 -5.85 -5.75
C ALA A 135 17.53 -4.45 -6.39
N GLU A 136 16.99 -4.28 -7.60
CA GLU A 136 16.95 -2.97 -8.24
C GLU A 136 15.91 -2.05 -7.60
N ALA A 137 14.74 -2.58 -7.26
CA ALA A 137 13.71 -1.86 -6.53
C ALA A 137 14.24 -1.37 -5.16
N GLY A 138 14.93 -2.24 -4.42
CA GLY A 138 15.58 -1.90 -3.15
C GLY A 138 16.54 -0.73 -3.28
N ARG A 139 17.44 -0.76 -4.28
CA ARG A 139 18.34 0.37 -4.57
C ARG A 139 17.60 1.66 -4.92
N LYS A 140 16.54 1.59 -5.75
CA LYS A 140 15.75 2.77 -6.17
C LYS A 140 14.99 3.42 -5.01
N LEU A 141 14.57 2.61 -4.05
CA LEU A 141 13.69 3.01 -2.95
C LEU A 141 14.42 3.14 -1.60
N GLY A 142 15.70 2.77 -1.53
CA GLY A 142 16.49 2.81 -0.30
C GLY A 142 16.06 1.75 0.71
N LEU A 143 15.76 0.53 0.24
CA LEU A 143 15.33 -0.60 1.06
C LEU A 143 16.24 -1.80 0.80
N GLU A 144 16.45 -2.61 1.85
CA GLU A 144 17.15 -3.88 1.73
C GLU A 144 16.37 -4.84 0.79
N PRO A 145 17.05 -5.60 -0.09
CA PRO A 145 16.38 -6.51 -1.01
C PRO A 145 15.44 -7.51 -0.32
N ALA A 146 15.81 -8.01 0.85
CA ALA A 146 14.98 -8.93 1.64
C ALA A 146 13.63 -8.32 2.07
N VAL A 147 13.61 -7.03 2.42
CA VAL A 147 12.37 -6.30 2.75
C VAL A 147 11.47 -6.21 1.51
N VAL A 148 12.07 -5.97 0.35
CA VAL A 148 11.33 -5.93 -0.91
C VAL A 148 10.77 -7.30 -1.27
N GLU A 149 11.54 -8.37 -1.08
CA GLU A 149 11.09 -9.75 -1.35
C GLU A 149 9.92 -10.14 -0.46
N GLU A 150 10.02 -9.90 0.85
CA GLU A 150 8.94 -10.16 1.82
C GLU A 150 7.68 -9.35 1.48
N ALA A 151 7.84 -8.07 1.12
CA ALA A 151 6.73 -7.23 0.66
C ALA A 151 6.05 -7.77 -0.61
N LEU A 152 6.84 -8.30 -1.55
CA LEU A 152 6.32 -8.91 -2.78
C LEU A 152 5.59 -10.22 -2.51
N GLU A 153 5.95 -10.98 -1.48
CA GLU A 153 5.19 -12.15 -1.03
C GLU A 153 3.78 -11.75 -0.58
N VAL A 154 3.66 -10.73 0.28
CA VAL A 154 2.35 -10.18 0.68
C VAL A 154 1.52 -9.79 -0.55
N MET A 155 2.13 -9.09 -1.52
CA MET A 155 1.46 -8.73 -2.77
C MET A 155 0.98 -9.96 -3.55
N ARG A 156 1.83 -10.98 -3.70
CA ARG A 156 1.50 -12.20 -4.45
C ARG A 156 0.32 -12.94 -3.87
N GLU A 157 0.38 -13.18 -2.56
CA GLU A 157 -0.65 -13.95 -1.89
C GLU A 157 -1.99 -13.22 -1.84
N ALA A 158 -1.99 -11.89 -1.83
CA ALA A 158 -3.20 -11.10 -1.66
C ALA A 158 -3.80 -10.56 -2.97
N THR A 159 -3.01 -10.30 -4.03
CA THR A 159 -3.48 -9.67 -5.30
C THR A 159 -3.58 -10.61 -6.50
N ALA A 160 -3.44 -11.92 -6.30
CA ALA A 160 -3.29 -12.88 -7.40
C ALA A 160 -2.17 -12.46 -8.37
N LEU A 161 -1.09 -11.90 -7.84
CA LEU A 161 0.08 -11.55 -8.64
C LEU A 161 0.67 -12.85 -9.19
N ARG A 162 0.65 -13.01 -10.51
CA ARG A 162 1.11 -14.23 -11.16
C ARG A 162 2.46 -13.98 -11.82
N GLU A 163 3.42 -14.85 -11.53
CA GLU A 163 4.65 -14.92 -12.31
C GLU A 163 4.43 -15.86 -13.50
N VAL A 164 4.76 -15.39 -14.71
CA VAL A 164 4.74 -16.20 -15.93
C VAL A 164 6.04 -16.02 -16.69
N TYR A 165 6.49 -17.07 -17.38
CA TYR A 165 7.66 -17.01 -18.24
C TYR A 165 7.21 -16.94 -19.70
N VAL A 166 7.58 -15.87 -20.40
CA VAL A 166 7.25 -15.66 -21.81
C VAL A 166 8.54 -15.31 -22.56
N ASP A 167 8.90 -16.11 -23.56
CA ASP A 167 10.11 -15.94 -24.37
C ASP A 167 11.42 -15.77 -23.57
N GLY A 168 11.52 -16.50 -22.45
CA GLY A 168 12.67 -16.43 -21.54
C GLY A 168 12.73 -15.14 -20.70
N LEU A 169 11.66 -14.35 -20.69
CA LEU A 169 11.44 -13.25 -19.76
C LEU A 169 10.52 -13.70 -18.64
N ARG A 170 10.86 -13.32 -17.42
CA ARG A 170 9.99 -13.47 -16.25
C ARG A 170 9.08 -12.24 -16.19
N VAL A 171 7.78 -12.45 -16.24
CA VAL A 171 6.76 -11.38 -16.27
C VAL A 171 5.91 -11.52 -15.03
N LEU A 172 5.80 -10.45 -14.25
CA LEU A 172 4.85 -10.37 -13.14
C LEU A 172 3.56 -9.74 -13.66
N LEU A 173 2.44 -10.42 -13.44
CA LEU A 173 1.10 -9.98 -13.80
C LEU A 173 0.31 -9.64 -12.55
N LEU A 174 -0.35 -8.49 -12.53
CA LEU A 174 -1.35 -8.13 -11.54
C LEU A 174 -2.74 -8.31 -12.15
N ARG A 175 -3.66 -8.96 -11.44
CA ARG A 175 -5.08 -8.96 -11.84
C ARG A 175 -5.77 -7.78 -11.20
N ALA A 176 -6.12 -6.77 -12.01
CA ALA A 176 -6.86 -5.59 -11.57
C ALA A 176 -8.14 -5.46 -12.39
N GLY A 177 -9.31 -5.48 -11.72
CA GLY A 177 -10.61 -5.31 -12.38
C GLY A 177 -10.90 -6.34 -13.49
N GLY A 178 -10.48 -7.60 -13.31
CA GLY A 178 -10.66 -8.67 -14.29
C GLY A 178 -9.67 -8.66 -15.47
N ARG A 179 -8.72 -7.71 -15.52
CA ARG A 179 -7.67 -7.64 -16.55
C ARG A 179 -6.29 -7.91 -15.96
N HIS A 180 -5.40 -8.48 -16.77
CA HIS A 180 -4.00 -8.62 -16.41
C HIS A 180 -3.25 -7.34 -16.77
N VAL A 181 -2.51 -6.79 -15.82
CA VAL A 181 -1.59 -5.67 -16.01
C VAL A 181 -0.18 -6.21 -15.80
N VAL A 182 0.75 -5.89 -16.70
CA VAL A 182 2.16 -6.23 -16.48
C VAL A 182 2.71 -5.35 -15.36
N ALA A 183 3.00 -5.97 -14.23
CA ALA A 183 3.58 -5.35 -13.05
C ALA A 183 5.11 -5.24 -13.15
N ASP A 184 5.76 -6.22 -13.79
CA ASP A 184 7.21 -6.18 -14.02
C ASP A 184 7.61 -7.13 -15.17
N VAL A 185 8.76 -6.85 -15.78
CA VAL A 185 9.45 -7.76 -16.71
C VAL A 185 10.92 -7.83 -16.34
N ALA A 186 11.37 -9.00 -15.94
CA ALA A 186 12.78 -9.30 -15.73
C ALA A 186 13.33 -10.16 -16.88
N CYS A 187 14.49 -9.75 -17.41
CA CYS A 187 15.21 -10.49 -18.44
C CYS A 187 16.50 -11.04 -17.84
N SER A 188 16.70 -12.37 -17.90
CA SER A 188 17.94 -13.02 -17.43
C SER A 188 19.18 -12.62 -18.24
N LYS A 189 19.01 -12.00 -19.41
CA LYS A 189 20.08 -11.46 -20.25
C LYS A 189 20.29 -9.95 -20.11
N PHE A 190 19.54 -9.28 -19.23
CA PHE A 190 19.70 -7.86 -18.96
C PHE A 190 21.15 -7.56 -18.54
N GLY A 191 21.80 -6.61 -19.20
CA GLY A 191 23.23 -6.33 -19.07
C GLY A 191 24.11 -6.86 -20.23
N LYS A 192 23.69 -7.95 -20.91
CA LYS A 192 24.38 -8.45 -22.13
C LYS A 192 23.83 -7.84 -23.42
N CYS A 193 22.61 -7.31 -23.36
CA CYS A 193 21.86 -6.84 -24.52
C CYS A 193 21.88 -5.31 -24.73
N GLY A 194 22.65 -4.56 -23.93
CA GLY A 194 22.91 -3.12 -24.16
C GLY A 194 21.75 -2.15 -23.95
N HIS A 195 20.57 -2.62 -23.52
CA HIS A 195 19.41 -1.75 -23.29
C HIS A 195 19.50 -1.00 -21.95
N ALA A 196 19.02 0.24 -21.93
CA ALA A 196 18.97 1.07 -20.71
C ALA A 196 18.04 0.53 -19.61
N SER A 197 17.07 -0.33 -19.94
CA SER A 197 16.19 -1.00 -18.98
C SER A 197 15.60 -2.29 -19.56
N PRO A 198 15.09 -3.23 -18.74
CA PRO A 198 14.37 -4.41 -19.25
C PRO A 198 13.12 -4.03 -20.06
N LEU A 199 12.47 -2.92 -19.71
CA LEU A 199 11.27 -2.40 -20.39
C LEU A 199 11.56 -1.78 -21.77
N SER A 200 12.80 -1.37 -22.05
CA SER A 200 13.20 -0.88 -23.36
C SER A 200 13.58 -1.99 -24.34
N CYS A 201 13.63 -3.25 -23.89
CA CYS A 201 13.83 -4.40 -24.76
C CYS A 201 12.65 -4.54 -25.74
N PRO A 202 12.89 -4.62 -27.07
CA PRO A 202 11.83 -4.81 -28.06
C PRO A 202 10.99 -6.08 -27.85
N ARG A 203 11.57 -7.12 -27.23
CA ARG A 203 10.82 -8.34 -26.85
C ARG A 203 9.88 -8.08 -25.67
N ALA A 204 10.38 -7.43 -24.62
CA ALA A 204 9.56 -7.06 -23.47
C ALA A 204 8.39 -6.15 -23.89
N ARG A 205 8.65 -5.14 -24.75
CA ARG A 205 7.60 -4.27 -25.28
C ARG A 205 6.49 -5.04 -26.00
N ARG A 206 6.85 -5.99 -26.89
CA ARG A 206 5.87 -6.84 -27.57
C ARG A 206 5.00 -7.63 -26.60
N ILE A 207 5.61 -8.23 -25.58
CA ILE A 207 4.91 -9.00 -24.55
C ILE A 207 3.98 -8.10 -23.73
N ILE A 208 4.45 -6.93 -23.30
CA ILE A 208 3.64 -5.93 -22.59
C ILE A 208 2.43 -5.51 -23.41
N THR A 209 2.62 -5.18 -24.70
CA THR A 209 1.53 -4.80 -25.60
C THR A 209 0.54 -5.95 -25.81
N TYR A 210 1.03 -7.19 -25.97
CA TYR A 210 0.19 -8.38 -26.11
C TYR A 210 -0.69 -8.62 -24.89
N ILE A 211 -0.12 -8.50 -23.68
CA ILE A 211 -0.83 -8.69 -22.41
C ILE A 211 -1.84 -7.55 -22.19
N ALA A 212 -1.45 -6.29 -22.43
CA ALA A 212 -2.34 -5.15 -22.35
C ALA A 212 -3.51 -5.22 -23.34
N GLY A 213 -3.31 -5.86 -24.49
CA GLY A 213 -4.34 -6.17 -25.47
C GLY A 213 -5.26 -7.36 -25.12
N GLY A 214 -5.12 -7.96 -23.93
CA GLY A 214 -5.97 -9.07 -23.49
C GLY A 214 -5.52 -10.46 -23.96
N GLY A 215 -4.29 -10.61 -24.45
CA GLY A 215 -3.78 -11.87 -25.01
C GLY A 215 -3.53 -13.00 -24.01
N VAL A 216 -3.69 -12.78 -22.70
CA VAL A 216 -3.58 -13.84 -21.69
C VAL A 216 -4.94 -14.52 -21.58
N LYS A 217 -5.16 -15.57 -22.37
CA LYS A 217 -6.31 -16.49 -22.18
C LYS A 217 -6.02 -17.39 -20.99
N GLU A 218 -6.95 -17.47 -20.05
CA GLU A 218 -6.91 -18.42 -18.95
C GLU A 218 -6.99 -19.84 -19.54
N SER A 219 -5.89 -20.59 -19.51
CA SER A 219 -5.98 -22.05 -19.51
C SER A 219 -6.45 -22.47 -18.13
N ILE A 220 -7.68 -22.99 -18.09
CA ILE A 220 -8.33 -23.65 -16.94
C ILE A 220 -7.50 -24.86 -16.52
#